data_AF-A0A829NHQ2-F1
#
_entry.id   AF-A0A829NHQ2-F1
#
_cell.length_a   1.000
_cell.length_b   1.000
_cell.length_c   1.000
_cell.angle_alpha   90.00
_cell.angle_beta   90.00
_cell.angle_gamma   90.00
#
_symmetry.space_group_name_H-M   'P 1'
#
loop_
_entity.id
_entity.type
_entity.pdbx_description
1 polymer ?
#
loop_
_entity_poly.entity_id
_entity_poly.type
_entity_poly.pdbx_seq_one_letter_code
_entity_poly.pdbx_strand_id
1 'polypeptide(L)'
;MHNVLIILITLIIAYPNSGLNIPMFIVGTALLAAHAAWISTIVAIVSVRYRDVPLITAAVMQLLFMLSPIIWTAKVLPTSSPFLVYNPVAYIIDAARTPLMSDGTDYMSVLVSAIIAGVGSIAAYLLYRRTEHRIPYWL
;
A
#
# COMPACT_ATOMS: atom_id res chain seq x y z
N MET A 1 3.26 15.88 -0.52
CA MET A 1 4.14 16.61 -1.46
C MET A 1 5.57 16.81 -0.94
N HIS A 2 5.87 16.73 0.37
CA HIS A 2 7.24 16.93 0.89
C HIS A 2 8.19 15.70 0.73
N ASN A 3 7.68 14.48 0.83
CA ASN A 3 8.55 13.28 0.89
C ASN A 3 9.03 12.78 -0.48
N VAL A 4 8.38 13.20 -1.57
CA VAL A 4 8.77 12.80 -2.95
C VAL A 4 10.16 13.33 -3.29
N LEU A 5 10.47 14.54 -2.82
CA LEU A 5 11.74 15.21 -3.06
C LEU A 5 12.89 14.50 -2.34
N ILE A 6 12.64 14.05 -1.11
CA ILE A 6 13.60 13.26 -0.33
C ILE A 6 13.90 11.91 -1.03
N ILE A 7 12.87 11.25 -1.55
CA ILE A 7 13.00 9.98 -2.29
C ILE A 7 13.84 10.18 -3.57
N LEU A 8 13.56 11.23 -4.35
CA LEU A 8 14.33 11.54 -5.56
C LEU A 8 15.81 11.83 -5.25
N ILE A 9 16.08 12.59 -4.19
CA ILE A 9 17.45 12.91 -3.77
C ILE A 9 18.19 11.65 -3.31
N THR A 10 17.54 10.79 -2.52
CA THR A 10 18.17 9.52 -2.08
C THR A 10 18.46 8.59 -3.26
N LEU A 11 17.59 8.54 -4.27
CA LEU A 11 17.81 7.71 -5.47
C LEU A 11 19.02 8.15 -6.29
N ILE A 12 19.22 9.46 -6.44
CA ILE A 12 20.34 10.03 -7.21
C ILE A 12 21.68 9.83 -6.48
N ILE A 13 21.70 9.98 -5.15
CA ILE A 13 22.92 9.92 -4.34
C ILE A 13 23.33 8.47 -4.03
N ALA A 14 22.37 7.59 -3.71
CA ALA A 14 22.68 6.24 -3.22
C ALA A 14 22.97 5.22 -4.33
N TYR A 15 22.54 5.46 -5.57
CA TYR A 15 22.56 4.43 -6.62
C TYR A 15 22.96 4.94 -8.03
N PRO A 16 24.18 5.48 -8.22
CA PRO A 16 24.63 5.99 -9.52
C PRO A 16 24.81 4.93 -10.63
N ASN A 17 24.72 3.62 -10.33
CA ASN A 17 25.01 2.53 -11.27
C ASN A 17 24.05 1.32 -11.18
N SER A 18 22.87 1.48 -10.56
CA SER A 18 21.96 0.34 -10.35
C SER A 18 20.93 0.22 -11.48
N GLY A 19 20.48 -1.00 -11.77
CA GLY A 19 19.39 -1.32 -12.71
C GLY A 19 18.03 -0.80 -12.26
N LEU A 20 17.94 0.51 -12.00
CA LEU A 20 16.75 1.26 -11.62
C LEU A 20 15.69 1.12 -12.70
N ASN A 21 14.66 0.33 -12.39
CA ASN A 21 13.49 0.23 -13.23
C ASN A 21 12.51 1.34 -12.87
N ILE A 22 12.89 2.59 -13.20
CA ILE A 22 12.11 3.80 -12.90
C ILE A 22 10.64 3.69 -13.36
N PRO A 23 10.33 3.16 -14.57
CA PRO A 23 8.93 2.95 -14.98
C PRO A 23 8.17 2.07 -13.99
N MET A 24 8.81 1.00 -13.51
CA MET A 24 8.17 0.07 -12.60
C MET A 24 8.02 0.64 -11.19
N PHE A 25 8.95 1.48 -10.74
CA PHE A 25 8.80 2.25 -9.51
C PHE A 25 7.57 3.15 -9.57
N ILE A 26 7.33 3.82 -10.70
CA ILE A 26 6.13 4.65 -10.91
C ILE A 26 4.86 3.78 -10.85
N VAL A 27 4.87 2.58 -11.47
CA VAL A 27 3.75 1.64 -11.39
C VAL A 27 3.49 1.18 -9.96
N GLY A 28 4.53 0.79 -9.22
CA GLY A 28 4.40 0.35 -7.83
C GLY A 28 3.88 1.46 -6.91
N THR A 29 4.35 2.69 -7.08
CA THR A 29 3.84 3.85 -6.32
C THR A 29 2.42 4.23 -6.70
N ALA A 30 2.03 4.12 -7.98
CA ALA A 30 0.64 4.30 -8.41
C ALA A 30 -0.28 3.23 -7.80
N LEU A 31 0.17 1.97 -7.72
CA LEU A 31 -0.56 0.90 -7.04
C LEU A 31 -0.74 1.18 -5.55
N LEU A 32 0.30 1.68 -4.86
CA LEU A 32 0.18 2.12 -3.47
C LEU A 32 -0.86 3.23 -3.29
N ALA A 33 -0.86 4.22 -4.18
CA ALA A 33 -1.85 5.28 -4.16
C ALA A 33 -3.28 4.76 -4.40
N ALA A 34 -3.45 3.80 -5.31
CA ALA A 34 -4.73 3.12 -5.53
C ALA A 34 -5.21 2.39 -4.27
N HIS A 35 -4.30 1.72 -3.53
CA HIS A 35 -4.64 1.11 -2.24
C HIS A 35 -5.15 2.11 -1.21
N ALA A 36 -4.44 3.23 -1.06
CA ALA A 36 -4.86 4.29 -0.16
C ALA A 36 -6.22 4.87 -0.56
N ALA A 37 -6.50 5.02 -1.86
CA ALA A 37 -7.75 5.57 -2.36
C ALA A 37 -8.97 4.69 -2.02
N TRP A 38 -8.92 3.38 -2.29
CA TRP A 38 -10.07 2.53 -2.00
C TRP A 38 -10.26 2.29 -0.50
N ILE A 39 -9.17 2.15 0.27
CA ILE A 39 -9.24 2.00 1.73
C ILE A 39 -9.84 3.26 2.37
N SER A 40 -9.35 4.45 1.99
CA SER A 40 -9.86 5.72 2.53
C SER A 40 -11.33 5.92 2.21
N THR A 41 -11.80 5.49 1.04
CA THR A 41 -13.22 5.54 0.67
C THR A 41 -14.07 4.68 1.60
N ILE A 42 -13.65 3.44 1.88
CA ILE A 42 -14.36 2.55 2.82
C ILE A 42 -14.36 3.16 4.22
N VAL A 43 -13.21 3.62 4.71
CA VAL A 43 -13.09 4.26 6.03
C VAL A 43 -13.98 5.50 6.12
N ALA A 44 -14.04 6.33 5.08
CA ALA A 44 -14.88 7.53 5.05
C ALA A 44 -16.37 7.18 5.18
N ILE A 45 -16.85 6.18 4.42
CA ILE A 45 -18.24 5.70 4.50
C ILE A 45 -18.58 5.24 5.92
N VAL A 46 -17.69 4.46 6.55
CA VAL A 46 -17.91 3.96 7.92
C VAL A 46 -17.81 5.09 8.95
N SER A 47 -16.95 6.09 8.72
CA SER A 47 -16.77 7.23 9.61
C SER A 47 -17.98 8.16 9.65
N VAL A 48 -18.75 8.27 8.55
CA VAL A 48 -20.04 8.99 8.55
C VAL A 48 -21.04 8.34 9.50
N ARG A 49 -20.97 7.01 9.69
CA ARG A 49 -21.81 6.31 10.66
C ARG A 49 -21.30 6.43 12.09
N TYR A 50 -20.00 6.27 12.26
CA TYR A 50 -19.36 6.17 13.56
C TYR A 50 -18.23 7.19 13.62
N ARG A 51 -18.46 8.26 14.39
CA ARG A 51 -17.50 9.38 14.51
C ARG A 51 -16.16 8.98 15.14
N ASP A 52 -16.07 7.80 15.78
CA ASP A 52 -14.85 7.29 16.42
C ASP A 52 -13.93 6.51 15.47
N VAL A 53 -14.40 6.14 14.28
CA VAL A 53 -13.66 5.33 13.31
C VAL A 53 -12.37 5.99 12.78
N PRO A 54 -12.33 7.32 12.53
CA PRO A 54 -11.08 7.98 12.17
C PRO A 54 -9.99 7.80 13.22
N LEU A 55 -10.35 7.88 14.51
CA LEU A 55 -9.41 7.74 15.63
C LEU A 55 -8.85 6.31 15.71
N ILE A 56 -9.72 5.30 15.57
CA ILE A 56 -9.32 3.89 15.56
C ILE A 56 -8.43 3.60 14.35
N THR A 57 -8.77 4.14 13.18
CA THR A 57 -8.00 3.93 11.94
C THR A 57 -6.57 4.43 12.08
N ALA A 58 -6.36 5.60 12.74
CA ALA A 58 -5.02 6.12 13.00
C ALA A 58 -4.19 5.16 13.88
N ALA A 59 -4.78 4.63 14.96
CA ALA A 59 -4.12 3.66 15.82
C ALA A 59 -3.80 2.34 15.09
N VAL A 60 -4.73 1.85 14.26
CA VAL A 60 -4.52 0.64 13.45
C VAL A 60 -3.41 0.83 12.43
N MET A 61 -3.32 1.99 11.77
CA MET A 61 -2.22 2.28 10.84
C MET A 61 -0.85 2.24 11.53
N GLN A 62 -0.75 2.72 12.76
CA GLN A 62 0.47 2.65 13.55
C GLN A 62 0.87 1.19 13.88
N LEU A 63 -0.11 0.35 14.23
CA LEU A 63 0.12 -1.08 14.46
C LEU A 63 0.50 -1.81 13.16
N LEU A 64 -0.19 -1.51 12.06
CA LEU A 64 0.10 -2.09 10.75
C LEU A 64 1.50 -1.73 10.26
N PHE A 65 1.98 -0.51 10.52
CA PHE A 65 3.36 -0.13 10.23
C PHE A 65 4.36 -1.00 11.00
N MET A 66 4.12 -1.25 12.30
CA MET A 66 5.00 -2.11 13.11
C MET A 66 4.95 -3.59 12.68
N LEU A 67 3.78 -4.08 12.26
CA LEU A 67 3.58 -5.45 11.79
C LEU A 67 4.04 -5.66 10.35
N SER A 68 4.10 -4.59 9.54
CA SER A 68 4.59 -4.67 8.17
C SER A 68 6.09 -4.97 8.18
N PRO A 69 6.58 -5.89 7.33
CA PRO A 69 7.99 -6.26 7.24
C PRO A 69 8.83 -5.16 6.54
N ILE A 70 8.59 -3.89 6.88
CA ILE A 70 9.39 -2.74 6.45
C ILE A 70 10.67 -2.65 7.29
N ILE A 71 10.56 -2.93 8.60
CA ILE A 71 11.66 -2.80 9.56
C ILE A 71 12.52 -4.08 9.61
N TRP A 72 11.89 -5.24 9.48
CA TRP A 72 12.55 -6.54 9.52
C TRP A 72 12.90 -6.94 8.09
N THR A 73 14.14 -6.71 7.68
CA THR A 73 14.63 -7.23 6.40
C THR A 73 14.46 -8.75 6.41
N ALA A 74 13.72 -9.27 5.41
CA ALA A 74 13.48 -10.71 5.21
C ALA A 74 14.77 -11.56 5.07
N LYS A 75 15.96 -10.93 5.07
CA LYS A 75 17.26 -11.59 5.15
C LYS A 75 17.58 -12.20 6.53
N VAL A 76 16.90 -11.79 7.61
CA VAL A 76 17.23 -12.24 8.98
C VAL A 76 16.34 -13.40 9.45
N LEU A 77 15.20 -13.65 8.80
CA LEU A 77 14.34 -14.79 9.17
C LEU A 77 14.64 -16.01 8.29
N PRO A 78 14.71 -17.23 8.86
CA PRO A 78 14.81 -18.46 8.08
C PRO A 78 13.67 -18.52 7.07
N THR A 79 14.02 -18.91 5.85
CA THR A 79 13.34 -18.78 4.56
C THR A 79 11.95 -19.42 4.42
N SER A 80 11.24 -19.73 5.51
CA SER A 80 10.12 -20.68 5.50
C SER A 80 9.04 -20.42 6.56
N SER A 81 8.88 -19.18 7.06
CA SER A 81 7.67 -18.87 7.83
C SER A 81 6.50 -18.64 6.87
N PRO A 82 5.46 -19.50 6.86
CA PRO A 82 4.32 -19.34 5.95
C PRO A 82 3.59 -18.00 6.19
N PHE A 83 3.66 -17.46 7.41
CA PHE A 83 3.09 -16.17 7.76
C PHE A 83 3.69 -14.99 6.96
N LEU A 84 4.95 -15.10 6.51
CA LEU A 84 5.58 -14.07 5.68
C LEU A 84 5.10 -14.14 4.23
N VAL A 85 4.96 -15.36 3.70
CA VAL A 85 4.51 -15.61 2.32
C VAL A 85 3.04 -15.21 2.13
N TYR A 86 2.19 -15.40 3.13
CA TYR A 86 0.78 -15.06 3.04
C TYR A 86 0.44 -13.61 3.42
N ASN A 87 1.43 -12.73 3.59
CA ASN A 87 1.15 -11.35 3.96
C ASN A 87 0.88 -10.47 2.70
N PRO A 88 -0.38 -10.11 2.38
CA PRO A 88 -0.69 -9.26 1.23
C PRO A 88 -0.04 -7.88 1.32
N VAL A 89 0.20 -7.37 2.54
CA VAL A 89 0.86 -6.07 2.76
C VAL A 89 2.32 -6.12 2.29
N ALA A 90 2.99 -7.27 2.38
CA ALA A 90 4.35 -7.43 1.88
C ALA A 90 4.40 -7.24 0.35
N TYR A 91 3.54 -7.93 -0.40
CA TYR A 91 3.46 -7.80 -1.87
C TYR A 91 3.13 -6.37 -2.32
N ILE A 92 2.25 -5.66 -1.59
CA ILE A 92 1.89 -4.28 -1.90
C ILE A 92 3.10 -3.34 -1.75
N ILE A 93 3.91 -3.53 -0.70
CA ILE A 93 5.10 -2.72 -0.44
C ILE A 93 6.24 -3.09 -1.40
N ASP A 94 6.45 -4.38 -1.63
CA ASP A 94 7.52 -4.88 -2.51
C ASP A 94 7.31 -4.47 -3.96
N ALA A 95 6.06 -4.30 -4.41
CA ALA A 95 5.75 -3.75 -5.73
C ALA A 95 6.35 -2.34 -5.96
N ALA A 96 6.47 -1.51 -4.91
CA ALA A 96 7.09 -0.18 -5.00
C ALA A 96 8.57 -0.18 -4.58
N ARG A 97 9.00 -1.15 -3.76
CA ARG A 97 10.35 -1.20 -3.18
C ARG A 97 11.35 -1.94 -4.07
N THR A 98 10.99 -3.10 -4.61
CA THR A 98 11.88 -3.95 -5.41
C THR A 98 12.46 -3.26 -6.65
N PRO A 99 11.74 -2.36 -7.38
CA PRO A 99 12.31 -1.63 -8.51
C PRO A 99 13.46 -0.66 -8.14
N LEU A 100 13.61 -0.34 -6.84
CA LEU A 100 14.69 0.48 -6.31
C LEU A 100 15.89 -0.35 -5.80
N MET A 101 15.75 -1.67 -5.75
CA MET A 101 16.81 -2.57 -5.31
C MET A 101 17.64 -3.03 -6.52
N SER A 102 18.91 -3.37 -6.26
CA SER A 102 19.83 -3.90 -7.29
C SER A 102 19.34 -5.19 -7.95
N ASP A 103 18.48 -5.93 -7.25
CA ASP A 103 18.04 -7.27 -7.63
C ASP A 103 16.90 -7.25 -8.67
N GLY A 104 16.40 -6.06 -9.03
CA GLY A 104 15.35 -5.85 -10.03
C GLY A 104 13.93 -5.93 -9.50
N THR A 105 12.95 -5.81 -10.41
CA THR A 105 11.52 -5.82 -10.08
C THR A 105 11.02 -7.23 -9.78
N ASP A 106 10.32 -7.41 -8.65
CA ASP A 106 9.49 -8.60 -8.46
C ASP A 106 8.11 -8.42 -9.13
N TYR A 107 7.96 -9.06 -10.30
CA TYR A 107 6.73 -9.01 -11.08
C TYR A 107 5.56 -9.72 -10.41
N MET A 108 5.80 -10.70 -9.54
CA MET A 108 4.73 -11.40 -8.81
C MET A 108 4.08 -10.46 -7.79
N SER A 109 4.90 -9.74 -7.01
CA SER A 109 4.42 -8.72 -6.09
C SER A 109 3.57 -7.65 -6.78
N VAL A 110 3.99 -7.19 -7.96
CA VAL A 110 3.23 -6.20 -8.73
C VAL A 110 1.90 -6.76 -9.19
N LEU A 111 1.88 -7.97 -9.75
CA LEU A 111 0.65 -8.59 -10.24
C LEU A 111 -0.36 -8.82 -9.11
N VAL A 112 0.09 -9.38 -7.98
CA VAL A 112 -0.75 -9.60 -6.80
C VAL A 112 -1.29 -8.27 -6.26
N SER A 113 -0.43 -7.26 -6.13
CA SER A 113 -0.82 -5.91 -5.71
C SER A 113 -1.85 -5.30 -6.66
N ALA A 114 -1.69 -5.45 -7.98
CA ALA A 114 -2.65 -4.95 -8.97
C ALA A 114 -4.01 -5.64 -8.87
N ILE A 115 -4.04 -6.95 -8.65
CA ILE A 115 -5.30 -7.70 -8.43
C ILE A 115 -6.01 -7.21 -7.17
N ILE A 116 -5.28 -7.06 -6.06
CA ILE A 116 -5.84 -6.57 -4.79
C ILE A 116 -6.36 -5.14 -4.96
N ALA A 117 -5.61 -4.26 -5.62
CA ALA A 117 -6.03 -2.89 -5.91
C ALA A 117 -7.31 -2.86 -6.74
N GLY A 118 -7.41 -3.70 -7.78
CA GLY A 118 -8.59 -3.81 -8.63
C GLY A 118 -9.82 -4.28 -7.87
N VAL A 119 -9.71 -5.39 -7.14
CA VAL A 119 -10.80 -5.96 -6.33
C VAL A 119 -11.23 -4.97 -5.24
N GLY A 120 -10.29 -4.37 -4.52
CA GLY A 120 -10.55 -3.38 -3.47
C GLY A 120 -11.25 -2.13 -4.01
N SER A 121 -10.82 -1.63 -5.16
CA SER A 121 -11.45 -0.46 -5.81
C SER A 121 -12.88 -0.75 -6.26
N ILE A 122 -13.13 -1.92 -6.85
CA ILE A 122 -14.49 -2.34 -7.23
C ILE A 122 -15.37 -2.49 -5.98
N ALA A 123 -14.87 -3.13 -4.92
CA ALA A 123 -15.60 -3.29 -3.67
C ALA A 123 -15.94 -1.94 -3.02
N ALA A 124 -14.98 -1.01 -2.98
CA ALA A 124 -15.19 0.34 -2.46
C ALA A 124 -16.22 1.12 -3.29
N TYR A 125 -16.17 1.01 -4.62
CA TYR A 125 -17.13 1.65 -5.52
C TYR A 125 -18.56 1.11 -5.31
N LEU A 126 -18.71 -0.22 -5.22
CA LEU A 126 -20.00 -0.85 -4.97
C LEU A 126 -20.56 -0.48 -3.59
N LEU A 127 -19.70 -0.44 -2.58
CA LEU A 127 -20.08 0.01 -1.24
C LEU A 127 -20.56 1.45 -1.28
N TYR A 128 -19.77 2.35 -1.89
CA TYR A 128 -20.11 3.75 -2.06
C TYR A 128 -21.49 3.93 -2.70
N ARG A 129 -21.72 3.31 -3.87
CA ARG A 129 -23.04 3.37 -4.56
C ARG A 129 -24.19 2.89 -3.68
N ARG A 130 -23.98 1.84 -2.88
CA ARG A 130 -25.02 1.28 -2.01
C ARG A 130 -25.32 2.20 -0.83
N THR A 131 -24.30 2.87 -0.28
CA THR A 131 -24.45 3.75 0.90
C THR A 131 -24.79 5.19 0.55
N GLU A 132 -24.52 5.65 -0.67
CA GLU A 132 -24.73 7.03 -1.14
C GLU A 132 -26.16 7.54 -0.82
N HIS A 133 -27.18 6.72 -1.05
CA HIS A 133 -28.57 7.06 -0.77
C HIS A 133 -28.91 7.23 0.73
N ARG A 134 -28.04 6.77 1.64
CA ARG A 134 -28.24 6.88 3.10
C ARG A 134 -27.38 7.97 3.74
N ILE A 135 -26.39 8.52 3.03
CA ILE A 135 -25.50 9.57 3.55
C ILE A 135 -26.28 10.81 4.04
N PRO A 136 -27.32 11.32 3.35
CA PRO A 136 -28.06 12.50 3.82
C PRO A 136 -28.80 12.31 5.14
N TYR A 137 -29.14 11.07 5.50
CA TYR A 137 -29.87 10.76 6.74
C TYR A 137 -28.95 10.65 7.96
N TRP A 138 -27.63 10.58 7.74
CA TRP A 138 -26.63 10.25 8.77
C TRP A 138 -25.80 11.47 9.17
N LEU A 139 -26.00 12.59 8.45
CA LEU A 139 -25.49 13.93 8.75
C LEU A 139 -26.28 14.59 9.90
#